data_AF-A0A1M7KLY6-F1
#
_entry.id   AF-A0A1M7KLY6-F1
#
_cell.length_a   1.000
_cell.length_b   1.000
_cell.length_c   1.000
_cell.angle_alpha   90.00
_cell.angle_beta   90.00
_cell.angle_gamma   90.00
#
_symmetry.space_group_name_H-M   'P 1'
#
loop_
_entity.id
_entity.type
_entity.pdbx_description
1 polymer ?
#
loop_
_entity_poly.entity_id
_entity_poly.type
_entity_poly.pdbx_seq_one_letter_code
_entity_poly.pdbx_strand_id
1 'polypeptide(L)'
;MMGGTGNNNSRFSMLVKCPKCNAECHEEDSQTYECPKCGHQEPTDYGKVRTFLDENGNATAMEIARATGVPIGKIHSFLRNGRLEIPEDSDTYIECKRCGTDIRYGKYCPECANILKKELQDAFDLGTVGAVPKHNTGKMQFLNRDTRNQYTYDNISSYYKL
;
A
#
# COMPACT_ATOMS: atom_id res chain seq x y z
N MET A 1 33.51 -5.49 15.52
CA MET A 1 32.24 -6.25 15.60
C MET A 1 31.18 -5.32 16.14
N MET A 2 30.37 -4.71 15.29
CA MET A 2 29.21 -3.91 15.68
C MET A 2 28.13 -4.20 14.64
N GLY A 3 27.14 -5.00 15.04
CA GLY A 3 25.92 -5.22 14.28
C GLY A 3 25.01 -4.01 14.40
N GLY A 4 24.23 -3.75 13.36
CA GLY A 4 23.33 -2.60 13.30
C GLY A 4 22.25 -2.81 12.23
N THR A 5 21.24 -3.60 12.63
CA THR A 5 19.83 -3.56 12.20
C THR A 5 19.55 -3.30 10.71
N GLY A 6 19.44 -4.40 9.97
CA GLY A 6 18.74 -4.42 8.69
C GLY A 6 17.30 -3.96 8.86
N ASN A 7 16.91 -3.01 8.01
CA ASN A 7 15.57 -2.50 7.83
C ASN A 7 14.67 -3.65 7.35
N ASN A 8 14.00 -4.33 8.28
CA ASN A 8 13.01 -5.36 7.97
C ASN A 8 11.69 -4.70 7.54
N ASN A 9 11.70 -4.05 6.38
CA ASN A 9 10.48 -3.85 5.62
C ASN A 9 10.14 -5.17 4.93
N SER A 10 9.70 -6.12 5.74
CA SER A 10 9.13 -7.39 5.26
C SER A 10 7.84 -7.06 4.53
N ARG A 11 7.94 -6.74 3.24
CA ARG A 11 6.92 -7.16 2.28
C ARG A 11 6.75 -8.65 2.55
N PHE A 12 5.68 -9.02 3.25
CA PHE A 12 5.27 -10.41 3.36
C PHE A 12 4.89 -10.88 1.95
N SER A 13 5.90 -11.14 1.12
CA SER A 13 5.73 -11.97 -0.07
C SER A 13 5.45 -13.35 0.49
N MET A 14 4.23 -13.80 0.26
CA MET A 14 3.88 -15.20 0.47
C MET A 14 4.90 -16.00 -0.34
N LEU A 15 5.80 -16.72 0.33
CA LEU A 15 6.83 -17.53 -0.31
C LEU A 15 6.15 -18.69 -1.03
N VAL A 16 5.86 -18.50 -2.32
CA VAL A 16 5.29 -19.55 -3.17
C VAL A 16 6.42 -20.48 -3.59
N LYS A 17 6.26 -21.77 -3.30
CA LYS A 17 7.23 -22.82 -3.68
C LYS A 17 6.75 -23.52 -4.95
N CYS A 18 7.66 -23.75 -5.88
CA CYS A 18 7.39 -24.47 -7.11
C CYS A 18 6.99 -25.93 -6.81
N PRO A 19 5.86 -26.43 -7.32
CA PRO A 19 5.44 -27.81 -7.06
C PRO A 19 6.34 -28.85 -7.71
N LYS A 20 7.09 -28.49 -8.77
CA LYS A 20 7.99 -29.43 -9.47
C LYS A 20 9.35 -29.60 -8.82
N CYS A 21 9.96 -28.51 -8.35
CA CYS A 21 11.35 -28.53 -7.90
C CYS A 21 11.57 -27.88 -6.52
N ASN A 22 10.50 -27.42 -5.87
CA ASN A 22 10.49 -26.80 -4.54
C ASN A 22 11.33 -25.52 -4.39
N ALA A 23 11.81 -24.95 -5.50
CA ALA A 23 12.45 -23.64 -5.49
C ALA A 23 11.41 -22.53 -5.26
N GLU A 24 11.85 -21.36 -4.81
CA GLU A 24 10.98 -20.19 -4.66
C GLU A 24 10.58 -19.67 -6.04
N CYS A 25 9.29 -19.40 -6.22
CA CYS A 25 8.77 -18.75 -7.41
C CYS A 25 8.76 -17.24 -7.21
N HIS A 26 8.90 -16.52 -8.32
CA HIS A 26 8.75 -15.07 -8.37
C HIS A 26 7.47 -14.72 -9.13
N GLU A 27 6.84 -13.59 -8.78
CA GLU A 27 5.78 -13.01 -9.60
C GLU A 27 6.45 -12.35 -10.80
N GLU A 28 6.31 -12.94 -12.00
CA GLU A 28 6.77 -12.32 -13.26
C GLU A 28 5.85 -11.18 -13.64
N ASP A 29 4.54 -11.44 -13.53
CA ASP A 29 3.50 -10.45 -13.69
C ASP A 29 2.47 -10.56 -12.58
N SER A 30 1.44 -9.72 -12.66
CA SER A 30 0.35 -9.73 -11.69
C SER A 30 -0.45 -11.04 -11.64
N GLN A 31 -0.35 -11.90 -12.66
CA GLN A 31 -1.21 -13.06 -12.91
C GLN A 31 -0.49 -14.40 -12.79
N THR A 32 0.84 -14.45 -12.88
CA THR A 32 1.61 -15.68 -13.01
C THR A 32 2.84 -15.68 -12.09
N TYR A 33 3.00 -16.76 -11.35
CA TYR A 33 4.24 -17.15 -10.69
C TYR A 33 5.10 -17.95 -11.67
N GLU A 34 6.38 -17.60 -11.81
CA GLU A 34 7.34 -18.41 -12.55
C GLU A 34 8.44 -18.94 -11.62
N CYS A 35 8.80 -20.20 -11.83
CA CYS A 35 9.94 -20.81 -11.15
C CYS A 35 11.24 -20.53 -11.91
N PRO A 36 12.20 -19.80 -11.34
CA PRO A 36 13.46 -19.46 -12.00
C PRO A 36 14.37 -20.69 -12.24
N LYS A 37 14.12 -21.80 -11.54
CA LYS A 37 14.94 -23.02 -11.63
C LYS A 37 14.50 -23.96 -12.75
N CYS A 38 13.20 -24.05 -13.03
CA CYS A 38 12.67 -25.03 -13.98
C CYS A 38 11.66 -24.47 -14.99
N GLY A 39 11.40 -23.16 -14.97
CA GLY A 39 10.46 -22.48 -15.88
C GLY A 39 8.99 -22.89 -15.69
N HIS A 40 8.63 -23.51 -14.56
CA HIS A 40 7.24 -23.87 -14.29
C HIS A 40 6.44 -22.59 -13.99
N GLN A 41 5.29 -22.44 -14.63
CA GLN A 41 4.40 -21.30 -14.46
C GLN A 41 3.08 -21.72 -13.82
N GLU A 42 2.59 -20.93 -12.86
CA GLU A 42 1.29 -21.14 -12.21
C GLU A 42 0.55 -19.82 -12.01
N PRO A 43 -0.79 -19.80 -12.11
CA PRO A 43 -1.54 -18.58 -11.91
C PRO A 43 -1.48 -18.13 -10.43
N THR A 44 -1.25 -16.85 -10.23
CA THR A 44 -1.42 -16.17 -8.94
C THR A 44 -2.89 -16.16 -8.57
N ASP A 45 -3.20 -15.86 -7.30
CA ASP A 45 -4.59 -15.70 -6.88
C ASP A 45 -5.32 -14.58 -7.65
N TYR A 46 -4.60 -13.53 -8.05
CA TYR A 46 -5.17 -12.51 -8.92
C TYR A 46 -5.40 -13.03 -10.34
N GLY A 47 -4.44 -13.79 -10.89
CA GLY A 47 -4.58 -14.46 -12.18
C GLY A 47 -5.82 -15.35 -12.23
N LYS A 48 -6.01 -16.22 -11.22
CA LYS A 48 -7.20 -17.08 -11.11
C LYS A 48 -8.51 -16.29 -11.11
N VAL A 49 -8.57 -15.22 -10.31
CA VAL A 49 -9.76 -14.36 -10.22
C VAL A 49 -10.03 -13.65 -11.55
N ARG A 50 -8.99 -13.12 -12.20
CA ARG A 50 -9.11 -12.44 -13.48
C ARG A 50 -9.58 -13.39 -14.57
N THR A 51 -8.94 -14.55 -14.72
CA THR A 51 -9.36 -15.57 -15.70
C THR A 51 -10.83 -15.95 -15.50
N PHE A 52 -11.26 -16.16 -14.26
CA PHE A 52 -12.66 -16.47 -13.96
C PHE A 52 -13.63 -15.34 -14.42
N LEU A 53 -13.31 -14.08 -14.12
CA LEU A 53 -14.14 -12.94 -14.52
C LEU A 53 -14.16 -12.74 -16.04
N ASP A 54 -13.03 -12.96 -16.72
CA ASP A 54 -12.93 -12.85 -18.18
C ASP A 54 -13.79 -13.93 -18.88
N GLU A 55 -13.89 -15.13 -18.29
CA GLU A 55 -14.65 -16.26 -18.85
C GLU A 55 -16.15 -16.25 -18.48
N ASN A 56 -16.51 -15.76 -17.28
CA ASN A 56 -17.86 -15.89 -16.73
C ASN A 56 -18.60 -14.55 -16.61
N GLY A 57 -17.90 -13.43 -16.78
CA GLY A 57 -18.44 -12.09 -16.57
C GLY A 57 -18.50 -11.68 -15.09
N ASN A 58 -19.36 -10.70 -14.79
CA ASN A 58 -19.49 -10.12 -13.46
C ASN A 58 -20.04 -11.16 -12.46
N ALA A 59 -19.38 -11.29 -11.31
CA ALA A 59 -19.76 -12.22 -10.25
C ALA A 59 -19.49 -11.63 -8.86
N THR A 60 -20.19 -12.14 -7.86
CA THR A 60 -20.00 -11.74 -6.47
C THR A 60 -18.69 -12.29 -5.90
N ALA A 61 -18.16 -11.65 -4.85
CA ALA A 61 -16.95 -12.12 -4.18
C ALA A 61 -17.08 -13.57 -3.64
N MET A 62 -18.30 -13.99 -3.25
CA MET A 62 -18.57 -15.36 -2.80
C MET A 62 -18.51 -16.38 -3.95
N GLU A 63 -19.08 -16.05 -5.11
CA GLU A 63 -19.04 -16.92 -6.29
C GLU A 63 -17.61 -17.08 -6.80
N ILE A 64 -16.88 -15.97 -6.91
CA ILE A 64 -15.46 -15.98 -7.29
C ILE A 64 -14.65 -16.84 -6.30
N ALA A 65 -14.84 -16.66 -5.00
CA ALA A 65 -14.13 -17.44 -3.98
C ALA A 65 -14.41 -18.94 -4.10
N ARG A 66 -15.68 -19.31 -4.34
CA ARG A 66 -16.10 -20.71 -4.49
C ARG A 66 -15.51 -21.33 -5.75
N ALA A 67 -15.50 -20.61 -6.87
CA ALA A 67 -15.03 -21.13 -8.16
C ALA A 67 -13.50 -21.21 -8.24
N THR A 68 -12.79 -20.21 -7.71
CA THR A 68 -11.33 -20.09 -7.86
C THR A 68 -10.54 -20.69 -6.69
N GLY A 69 -11.20 -20.95 -5.55
CA GLY A 69 -10.55 -21.34 -4.30
C GLY A 69 -9.78 -20.20 -3.63
N VAL A 70 -9.81 -18.98 -4.18
CA VAL A 70 -9.16 -17.81 -3.58
C VAL A 70 -9.95 -17.34 -2.36
N PRO A 71 -9.31 -17.09 -1.20
CA PRO A 71 -10.03 -16.64 -0.02
C PRO A 71 -10.75 -15.31 -0.25
N ILE A 72 -11.98 -15.20 0.26
CA ILE A 72 -12.81 -13.99 0.10
C ILE A 72 -12.11 -12.71 0.61
N GLY A 73 -11.35 -12.80 1.70
CA GLY A 73 -10.58 -11.68 2.22
C GLY A 73 -9.51 -11.17 1.23
N LYS A 74 -8.96 -12.06 0.40
CA LYS A 74 -7.99 -11.70 -0.65
C LYS A 74 -8.67 -11.03 -1.83
N ILE A 75 -9.87 -11.47 -2.21
CA ILE A 75 -10.72 -10.80 -3.21
C ILE A 75 -11.09 -9.38 -2.74
N HIS A 76 -11.54 -9.22 -1.49
CA HIS A 76 -11.77 -7.88 -0.91
C HIS A 76 -10.51 -7.03 -0.91
N SER A 77 -9.33 -7.63 -0.69
CA SER A 77 -8.06 -6.90 -0.75
C SER A 77 -7.75 -6.41 -2.17
N PHE A 78 -8.11 -7.17 -3.22
CA PHE A 78 -7.99 -6.71 -4.61
C PHE A 78 -8.89 -5.50 -4.91
N LEU A 79 -10.14 -5.51 -4.44
CA LEU A 79 -11.03 -4.33 -4.51
C LEU A 79 -10.42 -3.13 -3.78
N ARG A 80 -9.94 -3.33 -2.54
CA ARG A 80 -9.33 -2.26 -1.73
C ARG A 80 -8.07 -1.67 -2.33
N ASN A 81 -7.31 -2.46 -3.07
CA ASN A 81 -6.10 -2.02 -3.74
C ASN A 81 -6.34 -1.50 -5.17
N GLY A 82 -7.59 -1.44 -5.64
CA GLY A 82 -7.94 -0.94 -6.97
C GLY A 82 -7.53 -1.89 -8.11
N ARG A 83 -7.34 -3.18 -7.81
CA ARG A 83 -7.07 -4.21 -8.84
C ARG A 83 -8.35 -4.82 -9.40
N LEU A 84 -9.45 -4.71 -8.67
CA LEU A 84 -10.80 -5.06 -9.09
C LEU A 84 -11.73 -3.87 -8.81
N GLU A 85 -12.84 -3.83 -9.53
CA GLU A 85 -13.90 -2.84 -9.37
C GLU A 85 -15.26 -3.52 -9.35
N ILE A 86 -16.18 -2.97 -8.56
CA ILE A 86 -17.60 -3.31 -8.57
C ILE A 86 -18.31 -2.47 -9.65
N PRO A 87 -19.09 -3.04 -10.58
CA PRO A 87 -19.89 -2.29 -11.56
C PRO A 87 -20.87 -1.27 -10.95
N GLU A 88 -21.30 -0.24 -11.70
CA GLU A 88 -22.24 0.80 -11.21
C GLU A 88 -23.66 0.30 -10.93
N ASP A 89 -24.06 -0.80 -11.57
CA ASP A 89 -25.39 -1.38 -11.42
C ASP A 89 -25.38 -2.57 -10.45
N SER A 90 -24.47 -2.55 -9.46
CA SER A 90 -24.36 -3.59 -8.44
C SER A 90 -25.24 -3.30 -7.23
N ASP A 91 -25.80 -4.35 -6.63
CA ASP A 91 -26.59 -4.27 -5.39
C ASP A 91 -25.75 -4.02 -4.13
N THR A 92 -24.42 -4.10 -4.23
CA THR A 92 -23.51 -3.99 -3.07
C THR A 92 -22.20 -3.32 -3.45
N TYR A 93 -21.69 -2.49 -2.54
CA TYR A 93 -20.42 -1.77 -2.64
C TYR A 93 -19.52 -2.03 -1.43
N ILE A 94 -18.28 -1.54 -1.48
CA ILE A 94 -17.41 -1.49 -0.29
C ILE A 94 -17.44 -0.09 0.30
N GLU A 95 -17.24 0.03 1.60
CA GLU A 95 -17.33 1.33 2.28
C GLU A 95 -15.98 2.05 2.38
N CYS A 96 -15.97 3.37 2.26
CA CYS A 96 -14.80 4.19 2.56
C CYS A 96 -14.31 3.97 3.99
N LYS A 97 -13.01 3.68 4.17
CA LYS A 97 -12.43 3.43 5.50
C LYS A 97 -12.45 4.62 6.48
N ARG A 98 -12.70 5.84 5.99
CA ARG A 98 -12.73 7.07 6.81
C ARG A 98 -14.16 7.53 7.11
N CYS A 99 -15.04 7.60 6.10
CA CYS A 99 -16.38 8.15 6.27
C CYS A 99 -17.54 7.16 6.05
N GLY A 100 -17.26 5.92 5.64
CA GLY A 100 -18.28 4.89 5.43
C GLY A 100 -19.04 4.98 4.10
N THR A 101 -18.88 6.03 3.30
CA THR A 101 -19.59 6.14 2.01
C THR A 101 -19.23 4.98 1.06
N ASP A 102 -20.20 4.53 0.27
CA ASP A 102 -19.98 3.50 -0.75
C ASP A 102 -18.97 3.94 -1.80
N ILE A 103 -18.09 3.01 -2.18
CA ILE A 103 -17.11 3.14 -3.26
C ILE A 103 -17.03 1.82 -4.04
N ARG A 104 -16.75 1.93 -5.34
CA ARG A 104 -16.65 0.78 -6.26
C ARG A 104 -15.34 0.03 -6.13
N TYR A 105 -14.28 0.72 -5.71
CA TYR A 105 -12.97 0.19 -5.40
C TYR A 105 -12.18 1.17 -4.52
N GLY A 106 -11.03 0.73 -4.00
CA GLY A 106 -10.13 1.56 -3.23
C GLY A 106 -10.37 1.54 -1.72
N LYS A 107 -9.51 2.25 -0.99
CA LYS A 107 -9.58 2.36 0.48
C LYS A 107 -10.40 3.57 0.94
N TYR A 108 -10.37 4.65 0.17
CA TYR A 108 -10.98 5.93 0.53
C TYR A 108 -11.74 6.49 -0.67
N CYS A 109 -12.85 7.20 -0.41
CA CYS A 109 -13.52 7.98 -1.44
C CYS A 109 -12.65 9.19 -1.86
N PRO A 110 -12.93 9.82 -3.02
CA PRO A 110 -12.14 10.95 -3.52
C PRO A 110 -11.99 12.08 -2.50
N GLU A 111 -13.06 12.40 -1.77
CA GLU A 111 -13.05 13.47 -0.76
C GLU A 111 -12.10 13.14 0.40
N CYS A 112 -12.24 11.95 0.99
CA CYS A 112 -11.37 11.52 2.08
C CYS A 112 -9.90 11.39 1.65
N ALA A 113 -9.65 10.94 0.41
CA ALA A 113 -8.31 10.87 -0.16
C ALA A 113 -7.68 12.27 -0.29
N ASN A 114 -8.45 13.27 -0.73
CA ASN A 114 -7.99 14.66 -0.82
C ASN A 114 -7.68 15.27 0.55
N ILE A 115 -8.51 15.00 1.57
CA ILE A 115 -8.25 15.46 2.93
C ILE A 115 -6.95 14.84 3.46
N LEU A 116 -6.78 13.52 3.33
CA LEU A 116 -5.54 12.83 3.73
C LEU A 116 -4.31 13.36 3.00
N LYS A 117 -4.45 13.67 1.71
CA LYS A 117 -3.36 14.27 0.92
C LYS A 117 -2.95 15.63 1.48
N LYS A 118 -3.91 16.49 1.84
CA LYS A 118 -3.64 17.79 2.45
C LYS A 118 -2.99 17.65 3.82
N GLU A 119 -3.54 16.81 4.69
CA GLU A 119 -2.96 16.51 6.02
C GLU A 119 -1.50 16.04 5.90
N LEU A 120 -1.20 15.19 4.90
CA LEU A 120 0.17 14.73 4.64
C LEU A 120 1.07 15.85 4.09
N GLN A 121 0.55 16.68 3.17
CA GLN A 121 1.29 17.83 2.64
C GLN A 121 1.63 18.83 3.73
N ASP A 122 0.68 19.14 4.61
CA ASP A 122 0.88 20.03 5.75
C ASP A 122 1.93 19.46 6.72
N ALA A 123 1.90 18.15 6.97
CA ALA A 123 2.91 17.48 7.82
C ALA A 123 4.34 17.56 7.24
N PHE A 124 4.47 17.71 5.92
CA PHE A 124 5.76 17.90 5.24
C PHE A 124 6.07 19.36 4.92
N ASP A 125 5.20 20.30 5.27
CA ASP A 125 5.49 21.72 5.10
C ASP A 125 6.66 22.10 6.01
N LEU A 126 7.81 22.33 5.37
CA LEU A 126 9.06 22.74 5.99
C LEU A 126 8.94 23.98 6.88
N GLY A 127 7.94 24.83 6.67
CA GLY A 127 7.64 25.97 7.53
C GLY A 127 7.06 25.58 8.89
N THR A 128 6.50 24.37 9.00
CA THR A 128 5.88 23.81 10.21
C THR A 128 6.74 22.74 10.88
N VAL A 129 7.79 22.27 10.21
CA VAL A 129 8.77 21.33 10.78
C VAL A 129 9.67 22.04 11.79
N GLY A 130 9.46 21.74 13.08
CA GLY A 130 10.24 22.30 14.18
C GLY A 130 11.64 21.71 14.32
N ALA A 131 12.56 22.48 14.90
CA ALA A 131 13.89 21.99 15.29
C ALA A 131 13.83 21.13 16.56
N VAL A 132 14.66 20.08 16.62
CA VAL A 132 14.82 19.25 17.82
C VAL A 132 15.58 20.03 18.91
N PRO A 133 15.05 20.14 20.15
CA PRO A 133 15.72 20.89 21.21
C PRO A 133 17.04 20.23 21.62
N LYS A 134 18.11 21.02 21.74
CA LYS A 134 19.41 20.56 22.27
C LYS A 134 19.46 20.56 23.80
N HIS A 135 18.69 21.44 24.42
CA HIS A 135 18.64 21.64 25.87
C HIS A 135 17.22 21.97 26.32
N ASN A 136 16.83 21.50 27.50
CA ASN A 136 15.51 21.73 28.07
C ASN A 136 15.57 22.85 29.12
N THR A 137 15.42 24.11 28.69
CA THR A 137 15.45 25.28 29.57
C THR A 137 14.06 25.86 29.86
N GLY A 138 13.01 25.35 29.19
CA GLY A 138 11.61 25.76 29.40
C GLY A 138 11.27 27.19 29.01
N LYS A 139 12.16 27.93 28.35
CA LYS A 139 11.94 29.33 27.95
C LYS A 139 11.31 29.42 26.56
N MET A 140 10.34 30.32 26.41
CA MET A 140 9.67 30.59 25.14
C MET A 140 10.17 31.92 24.56
N GLN A 141 10.25 32.03 23.23
CA GLN A 141 10.62 33.25 22.51
C GLN A 141 9.83 33.34 21.19
N PHE A 142 9.68 34.55 20.63
CA PHE A 142 9.07 34.72 19.31
C PHE A 142 9.95 34.09 18.22
N LEU A 143 9.32 33.39 17.28
CA LEU A 143 9.99 32.86 16.10
C LEU A 143 10.17 33.98 15.08
N ASN A 144 11.40 34.48 14.93
CA ASN A 144 11.73 35.46 13.89
C ASN A 144 11.74 34.77 12.51
N ARG A 145 11.33 35.48 11.46
CA ARG A 145 11.28 35.01 10.07
C ARG A 145 12.66 34.56 9.57
N ASP A 146 13.73 35.27 9.95
CA ASP A 146 15.10 34.88 9.58
C ASP A 146 15.54 33.59 10.28
N THR A 147 15.16 33.41 11.54
CA THR A 147 15.44 32.17 12.28
C THR A 147 14.69 30.97 11.71
N ARG A 148 13.44 31.15 11.24
CA ARG A 148 12.65 30.09 10.60
C ARG A 148 13.35 29.50 9.36
N ASN A 149 13.85 30.37 8.47
CA ASN A 149 14.54 29.95 7.25
C ASN A 149 15.84 29.19 7.53
N GLN A 150 16.60 29.62 8.55
CA GLN A 150 17.82 28.90 8.96
C GLN A 150 17.50 27.50 9.48
N TYR A 151 16.47 27.34 10.32
CA TYR A 151 16.07 26.02 10.82
C TYR A 151 15.60 25.07 9.72
N THR A 152 14.85 25.57 8.74
CA THR A 152 14.45 24.79 7.57
C THR A 152 15.66 24.24 6.81
N TYR A 153 16.68 25.07 6.59
CA TYR A 153 17.92 24.67 5.89
C TYR A 153 18.73 23.64 6.68
N ASP A 154 18.92 23.86 7.99
CA ASP A 154 19.70 22.98 8.86
C ASP A 154 19.05 21.59 9.00
N ASN A 155 17.70 21.55 9.10
CA ASN A 155 16.95 20.30 9.19
C ASN A 155 17.11 19.46 7.91
N ILE A 156 16.97 20.05 6.72
CA ILE A 156 17.13 19.33 5.45
C ILE A 156 18.58 18.85 5.29
N SER A 157 19.58 19.71 5.54
CA SER A 157 20.99 19.35 5.38
C SER A 157 21.41 18.17 6.28
N SER A 158 20.84 18.05 7.48
CA SER A 158 21.15 16.94 8.39
C SER A 158 20.63 15.58 7.91
N TYR A 159 19.55 15.55 7.12
CA TYR A 159 18.96 14.31 6.60
C TYR A 159 19.56 13.83 5.27
N TYR A 160 20.16 14.73 4.47
CA TYR A 160 20.74 14.40 3.15
C TYR A 160 22.28 14.32 3.13
N LYS A 161 22.95 14.34 4.29
CA LYS A 161 24.37 13.97 4.39
C LYS A 161 24.52 12.46 4.22
N LEU A 162 24.61 12.02 2.97
CA LEU A 162 25.19 10.74 2.56
C LEU A 162 26.72 10.80 2.68
#